data_AF-A0A5B7JV27-F1
#
_entry.id   AF-A0A5B7JV27-F1
#
_cell.length_a   1.000
_cell.length_b   1.000
_cell.length_c   1.000
_cell.angle_alpha   90.00
_cell.angle_beta   90.00
_cell.angle_gamma   90.00
#
_symmetry.space_group_name_H-M   'P 1'
#
loop_
_entity.id
_entity.type
_entity.pdbx_description
1 polymer ?
#
loop_
_entity_poly.entity_id
_entity_poly.type
_entity_poly.pdbx_seq_one_letter_code
_entity_poly.pdbx_strand_id
1 'polypeptide(L)' 'MFLTRPCVPSVPIDEGRMACIASHLEGSFKRNGSKKINPYTAEEKISLIEAANAVNRTVQAMGYLPLPTYD' A
#
# COMPACT_ATOMS: atom_id res chain seq x y z
N MET A 1 -13.34 -18.45 10.07
CA MET A 1 -14.63 -17.74 9.91
C MET A 1 -14.31 -16.26 9.78
N PHE A 2 -14.26 -15.73 8.56
CA PHE A 2 -13.89 -14.33 8.30
C PHE A 2 -15.12 -13.46 8.55
N LEU A 3 -15.07 -12.62 9.59
CA LEU A 3 -16.07 -11.58 9.80
C LEU A 3 -15.73 -10.40 8.89
N THR A 4 -16.10 -10.50 7.61
CA THR A 4 -16.27 -9.32 6.77
C THR A 4 -17.40 -8.49 7.37
N ARG A 5 -17.06 -7.44 8.12
CA ARG A 5 -18.05 -6.42 8.49
C ARG A 5 -18.49 -5.74 7.19
N PRO A 6 -19.77 -5.89 6.75
CA PRO A 6 -20.22 -5.22 5.55
C PRO A 6 -20.24 -3.72 5.83
N CYS A 7 -19.63 -2.93 4.93
CA CYS A 7 -19.78 -1.49 4.93
C CYS A 7 -21.28 -1.18 4.82
N VAL A 8 -21.86 -0.60 5.86
CA VAL A 8 -23.29 -0.28 5.89
C VAL A 8 -23.54 0.85 4.87
N PRO A 9 -24.45 0.67 3.89
CA PRO A 9 -24.62 1.59 2.77
C PRO A 9 -25.38 2.88 3.12
N SER A 10 -25.67 3.14 4.39
CA SER A 10 -26.55 4.24 4.83
C SER A 10 -25.82 5.47 5.38
N VAL A 11 -24.49 5.52 5.29
CA VAL A 11 -23.69 6.67 5.70
C VAL A 11 -23.38 7.49 4.43
N PRO A 12 -23.60 8.82 4.41
CA PRO A 12 -23.23 9.64 3.25
C PRO A 12 -21.79 9.33 2.84
N ILE A 13 -21.56 9.26 1.53
CA ILE A 13 -20.35 8.70 0.89
C ILE A 13 -19.06 9.19 1.56
N ASP A 14 -19.04 10.43 2.04
CA ASP A 14 -17.85 11.02 2.66
C ASP A 14 -17.59 10.55 4.10
N GLU A 15 -18.60 10.49 4.97
CA GLU A 15 -18.39 10.10 6.37
C GLU A 15 -18.06 8.60 6.51
N GLY A 16 -18.72 7.75 5.70
CA GLY A 16 -18.45 6.31 5.68
C GLY A 16 -17.06 5.99 5.13
N ARG A 17 -16.60 6.72 4.10
CA ARG A 17 -15.25 6.59 3.55
C ARG A 17 -14.20 7.09 4.55
N MET A 18 -14.44 8.21 5.21
CA MET A 18 -13.51 8.75 6.21
C MET A 18 -13.39 7.81 7.42
N ALA A 19 -14.49 7.22 7.89
CA ALA A 19 -14.45 6.22 8.96
C ALA A 19 -13.69 4.96 8.54
N CYS A 20 -13.87 4.50 7.30
CA CYS A 20 -13.13 3.36 6.76
C CYS A 20 -11.62 3.66 6.65
N ILE A 21 -11.25 4.85 6.18
CA ILE A 21 -9.85 5.28 6.07
C ILE A 21 -9.24 5.41 7.47
N ALA A 22 -9.93 6.02 8.42
CA ALA A 22 -9.48 6.13 9.80
C ALA A 22 -9.23 4.75 10.42
N SER A 23 -10.18 3.81 10.28
CA SER A 23 -10.02 2.43 10.74
C SER A 23 -8.86 1.69 10.05
N HIS A 24 -8.65 1.93 8.76
CA HIS A 24 -7.55 1.32 8.01
C HIS A 24 -6.18 1.86 8.46
N LEU A 25 -6.09 3.17 8.71
CA LEU A 25 -4.88 3.85 9.20
C LEU A 25 -4.57 3.53 10.66
N GLU A 26 -5.58 3.27 11.50
CA GLU A 26 -5.41 2.85 12.90
C GLU A 26 -5.17 1.34 13.04
N GLY A 27 -5.52 0.55 12.01
CA GLY A 27 -5.38 -0.91 11.99
C GLY A 27 -3.97 -1.40 11.68
N SER A 28 -3.88 -2.44 10.84
CA SER A 28 -2.68 -3.28 10.59
C SER A 28 -1.37 -2.54 10.26
N PHE A 29 -1.42 -1.25 9.90
CA PHE A 29 -0.26 -0.41 9.60
C PHE A 29 0.31 0.33 10.82
N LYS A 30 -0.46 0.54 11.90
CA LYS A 30 -0.03 1.20 13.15
C LYS A 30 0.07 0.20 14.32
N ARG A 31 0.58 -1.01 14.10
CA ARG A 31 0.98 -1.86 15.24
C ARG A 31 2.15 -1.21 15.95
N ASN A 32 1.86 -0.48 17.01
CA ASN A 32 2.83 0.11 17.93
C ASN A 32 3.77 -1.03 18.39
N GLY A 33 5.02 -1.02 17.93
CA GLY A 33 6.00 -2.08 18.22
C GLY A 33 6.26 -3.11 17.10
N SER A 34 5.63 -3.03 15.93
CA SER A 34 6.10 -3.80 14.77
C SER A 34 7.44 -3.21 14.32
N LYS A 35 8.55 -3.80 14.76
CA LYS A 35 9.85 -3.57 14.12
C LYS A 35 9.62 -3.75 12.62
N LYS A 36 9.92 -2.73 11.81
CA LYS A 36 10.01 -2.84 10.35
C LYS A 36 11.13 -3.82 10.02
N ILE A 37 10.86 -5.11 10.19
CA ILE A 37 11.75 -6.17 9.76
C ILE A 37 11.56 -6.23 8.27
N ASN A 38 12.57 -5.79 7.53
CA ASN A 38 12.57 -5.97 6.09
C ASN A 38 12.62 -7.49 5.83
N PRO A 39 11.58 -8.08 5.22
CA PRO A 39 11.48 -9.53 5.08
C PRO A 39 12.41 -10.08 3.99
N TYR A 40 13.03 -9.21 3.20
CA TYR A 40 13.84 -9.57 2.05
C TYR A 40 15.32 -9.66 2.39
N THR A 41 16.00 -10.63 1.80
CA THR A 41 17.47 -10.70 1.80
C THR A 41 18.08 -9.56 0.97
N ALA A 42 19.41 -9.40 1.01
CA ALA A 42 20.06 -8.37 0.23
C ALA A 42 19.89 -8.62 -1.29
N GLU A 43 19.96 -9.88 -1.70
CA GLU A 43 19.80 -10.31 -3.09
C GLU A 43 18.38 -10.06 -3.58
N GLU A 44 17.37 -10.43 -2.78
CA GLU A 44 15.96 -10.21 -3.12
C GLU A 44 15.63 -8.72 -3.27
N LYS A 45 16.24 -7.85 -2.45
CA LYS A 45 16.07 -6.39 -2.59
C LYS A 45 16.63 -5.88 -3.90
N ILE A 46 17.79 -6.37 -4.33
CA ILE A 46 18.39 -5.97 -5.60
C ILE A 46 17.45 -6.37 -6.75
N SER A 47 16.96 -7.61 -6.75
CA SER A 47 15.99 -8.08 -7.75
C SER A 47 14.70 -7.26 -7.76
N LEU A 48 14.20 -6.87 -6.58
CA LEU A 48 13.01 -6.02 -6.48
C LEU A 48 13.25 -4.60 -7.03
N ILE A 49 14.41 -4.01 -6.76
CA ILE A 49 14.80 -2.69 -7.29
C ILE A 49 14.89 -2.74 -8.82
N GLU A 50 15.50 -3.78 -9.38
CA GLU A 50 15.60 -3.98 -10.83
C GLU A 50 14.22 -4.13 -11.47
N ALA A 51 13.34 -4.94 -10.86
CA ALA A 51 11.97 -5.11 -11.33
C ALA A 51 11.18 -3.80 -11.28
N ALA A 52 11.29 -3.03 -10.20
CA ALA A 52 10.64 -1.73 -10.06
C ALA A 52 11.15 -0.73 -11.14
N ASN A 53 12.45 -0.72 -11.40
CA ASN A 53 13.05 0.12 -12.44
C ASN A 53 12.58 -0.28 -13.85
N ALA A 54 12.46 -1.57 -14.13
CA ALA A 54 11.94 -2.07 -15.40
C ALA A 54 10.50 -1.57 -15.64
N VAL A 55 9.63 -1.72 -14.63
CA VAL A 55 8.25 -1.24 -14.70
C VAL A 55 8.21 0.29 -14.88
N ASN A 56 9.01 1.04 -14.13
CA ASN A 56 9.04 2.50 -14.24
C ASN A 56 9.42 2.95 -15.66
N ARG A 57 10.40 2.30 -16.31
CA ARG A 57 10.76 2.57 -17.70
C ARG A 57 9.61 2.28 -18.66
N THR A 58 8.90 1.16 -18.47
CA THR A 58 7.75 0.82 -19.32
C THR A 58 6.62 1.84 -19.18
N VAL A 59 6.31 2.24 -17.94
CA VAL A 59 5.29 3.25 -17.62
C VAL A 59 5.63 4.60 -18.27
N GLN A 60 6.90 5.02 -18.21
CA GLN A 60 7.37 6.23 -18.89
C GLN A 60 7.30 6.12 -20.42
N ALA A 61 7.62 4.95 -21.00
CA ALA A 61 7.50 4.72 -22.43
C ALA A 61 6.05 4.81 -22.93
N MET A 62 5.08 4.53 -22.06
CA MET A 62 3.65 4.72 -22.32
C MET A 62 3.18 6.18 -22.13
N GLY A 63 4.06 7.10 -21.73
CA GLY A 63 3.75 8.52 -21.53
C GLY A 63 3.18 8.86 -20.15
N TYR A 64 3.20 7.94 -19.20
CA TYR A 64 2.81 8.21 -17.82
C TYR A 64 3.97 8.84 -17.02
N LEU A 65 3.61 9.52 -15.93
CA LEU A 65 4.57 10.09 -14.99
C LEU A 65 5.43 8.98 -14.34
N PRO A 66 6.70 9.30 -13.97
CA PRO A 66 7.56 8.34 -13.30
C PRO A 66 6.95 7.90 -11.97
N LEU A 67 7.17 6.63 -11.62
CA LEU A 67 6.78 6.12 -10.31
C LEU A 67 7.53 6.88 -9.20
N PRO A 68 6.85 7.21 -8.09
CA PRO A 68 7.48 7.88 -6.95
C PRO A 68 8.59 7.01 -6.35
N THR A 69 9.71 7.64 -6.00
CA THR A 69 10.78 7.01 -5.24
C THR A 69 10.38 6.97 -3.76
N TYR A 70 10.45 5.79 -3.17
CA TYR A 70 10.22 5.60 -1.74
C TYR A 70 11.56 5.28 -1.10
N ASP A 71 12.22 6.31 -0.57
CA ASP A 71 13.48 6.21 0.17
C ASP A 71 13.26 5.65 1.60
#